data_AF-C3MRN0-F1
#
_entry.id   AF-C3MRN0-F1
#
_cell.length_a   1.000
_cell.length_b   1.000
_cell.length_c   1.000
_cell.angle_alpha   90.00
_cell.angle_beta   90.00
_cell.angle_gamma   90.00
#
_symmetry.space_group_name_H-M   'P 1'
#
loop_
_entity.id
_entity.type
_entity.pdbx_description
1 polymer ?
#
loop_
_entity_poly.entity_id
_entity_poly.type
_entity_poly.pdbx_seq_one_letter_code
_entity_poly.pdbx_strand_id
1 'polypeptide(L)'
;MKIRDMLVLPSAKILLLLLDGPKNDKEIVSILKMSSTTYNENITWLLAHGFVERTPDGKYILTDKAKQQLVNVFLPLIRYIDKLKETAITVS
;
A
#
# COMPACT_ATOMS: atom_id res chain seq x y z
N MET A 1 -16.44 13.16 2.67
CA MET A 1 -15.40 12.11 2.49
C MET A 1 -15.57 11.52 1.10
N LYS A 2 -14.56 11.51 0.23
CA LYS A 2 -14.70 10.97 -1.14
C LYS A 2 -14.51 9.44 -1.09
N ILE A 3 -15.23 8.68 -1.92
CA ILE A 3 -15.10 7.21 -2.03
C ILE A 3 -13.63 6.75 -2.21
N ARG A 4 -12.82 7.59 -2.87
CA ARG A 4 -11.36 7.39 -3.03
C ARG A 4 -10.59 7.32 -1.70
N ASP A 5 -11.06 8.01 -0.67
CA ASP A 5 -10.47 7.99 0.67
C ASP A 5 -10.89 6.73 1.46
N MET A 6 -11.92 6.03 0.97
CA MET A 6 -12.55 4.85 1.60
C MET A 6 -12.02 3.52 1.04
N LEU A 7 -11.42 3.52 -0.16
CA LEU A 7 -11.08 2.29 -0.89
C LEU A 7 -9.65 1.76 -0.68
N VAL A 8 -8.75 2.52 -0.05
CA VAL A 8 -7.41 2.00 0.30
C VAL A 8 -6.97 2.59 1.63
N LEU A 9 -6.91 1.74 2.67
CA LEU A 9 -6.34 2.08 3.99
C LEU A 9 -4.92 2.64 3.82
N PRO A 10 -4.51 3.69 4.56
CA PRO A 10 -3.18 4.28 4.41
C PRO A 10 -2.04 3.25 4.53
N SER A 11 -2.17 2.26 5.42
CA SER A 11 -1.26 1.11 5.53
C SER A 11 -1.15 0.30 4.23
N ALA A 12 -2.26 0.01 3.56
CA ALA A 12 -2.26 -0.69 2.28
C ALA A 12 -1.56 0.12 1.18
N LYS A 13 -1.69 1.46 1.17
CA LYS A 13 -0.94 2.31 0.22
C LYS A 13 0.56 2.21 0.42
N ILE A 14 1.02 2.17 1.68
CA ILE A 14 2.45 1.97 2.00
C ILE A 14 2.90 0.60 1.51
N LEU A 15 2.13 -0.46 1.79
CA LEU A 15 2.47 -1.82 1.35
C LEU A 15 2.56 -1.94 -0.18
N LEU A 16 1.59 -1.36 -0.90
CA LEU A 16 1.60 -1.35 -2.36
C LEU A 16 2.79 -0.57 -2.92
N LEU A 17 3.16 0.57 -2.32
CA LEU A 17 4.33 1.33 -2.74
C LEU A 17 5.64 0.53 -2.58
N LEU A 18 5.73 -0.28 -1.53
CA LEU A 18 6.91 -1.10 -1.28
C LEU A 18 7.02 -2.33 -2.20
N LEU A 19 6.00 -2.63 -3.02
CA LEU A 19 6.12 -3.60 -4.12
C LEU A 19 7.12 -3.12 -5.17
N ASP A 20 7.26 -1.81 -5.35
CA ASP A 20 8.23 -1.18 -6.26
C ASP A 20 9.66 -1.12 -5.65
N GLY A 21 9.89 -1.87 -4.58
CA GLY A 21 11.17 -2.01 -3.91
C GLY A 21 11.39 -1.05 -2.72
N PRO A 22 12.54 -1.17 -2.04
CA PRO A 22 12.80 -0.51 -0.76
C PRO A 22 12.66 1.01 -0.81
N LYS A 23 12.09 1.63 0.24
CA LYS A 23 11.93 3.09 0.39
C LYS A 23 12.18 3.54 1.82
N ASN A 24 12.77 4.71 2.02
CA ASN A 24 12.88 5.36 3.33
C ASN A 24 11.65 6.23 3.63
N ASP A 25 11.57 6.76 4.86
CA ASP A 25 10.44 7.59 5.32
C ASP A 25 10.16 8.79 4.41
N LYS A 26 11.21 9.50 3.95
CA LYS A 26 11.07 10.70 3.12
C LYS A 26 10.48 10.36 1.76
N GLU A 27 10.93 9.27 1.16
CA GLU A 27 10.43 8.80 -0.14
C GLU A 27 8.93 8.43 -0.03
N ILE A 28 8.56 7.68 1.02
CA ILE A 28 7.16 7.26 1.21
C ILE A 28 6.25 8.46 1.41
N VAL A 29 6.62 9.39 2.30
CA VAL A 29 5.83 10.59 2.58
C VAL A 29 5.71 11.48 1.33
N SER A 30 6.79 11.64 0.57
CA SER A 30 6.80 12.44 -0.66
C SER A 30 5.86 11.87 -1.73
N ILE A 31 5.88 10.54 -1.92
CA ILE A 31 5.06 9.87 -2.94
C ILE A 31 3.58 9.82 -2.54
N LEU A 32 3.29 9.40 -1.30
CA LEU A 32 1.92 9.21 -0.84
C LEU A 32 1.25 10.50 -0.37
N LYS A 33 2.03 11.57 -0.14
CA LYS A 33 1.56 12.89 0.32
C LYS A 33 0.67 12.80 1.55
N MET A 34 1.00 11.87 2.46
CA MET A 34 0.28 11.67 3.71
C MET A 34 0.72 12.70 4.76
N SER A 35 -0.16 13.00 5.71
CA SER A 35 0.25 13.76 6.90
C SER A 35 1.26 12.95 7.71
N SER A 36 2.16 13.62 8.42
CA SER A 36 3.15 12.95 9.27
C SER A 36 2.49 12.05 10.32
N THR A 37 1.37 12.49 10.91
CA THR A 37 0.60 11.70 11.89
C THR A 37 0.07 10.41 11.27
N THR A 38 -0.63 10.51 10.13
CA THR A 38 -1.17 9.34 9.44
C THR A 38 -0.06 8.38 9.00
N TYR A 39 1.05 8.91 8.47
CA TYR A 39 2.19 8.09 8.09
C TYR A 39 2.77 7.34 9.30
N ASN A 40 3.07 8.05 10.38
CA ASN A 40 3.71 7.48 11.57
C ASN A 40 2.84 6.40 12.22
N GLU A 41 1.54 6.63 12.35
CA GLU A 41 0.59 5.63 12.87
C GLU A 41 0.63 4.34 12.03
N ASN A 42 0.59 4.49 10.71
CA ASN A 42 0.49 3.35 9.81
C ASN A 42 1.82 2.60 9.65
N ILE A 43 2.95 3.28 9.52
CA ILE A 43 4.26 2.61 9.42
C ILE A 43 4.60 1.89 10.73
N THR A 44 4.29 2.50 11.88
CA THR A 44 4.48 1.87 13.20
C THR A 44 3.62 0.62 13.34
N TRP A 45 2.35 0.70 12.93
CA TRP A 45 1.46 -0.46 12.95
C TRP A 45 1.98 -1.59 12.03
N LEU A 46 2.44 -1.26 10.82
CA LEU A 46 2.99 -2.23 9.87
C LEU A 46 4.25 -2.91 10.41
N LEU A 47 5.14 -2.16 11.06
CA LEU A 47 6.34 -2.70 11.72
C LEU A 47 5.95 -3.64 12.88
N ALA A 48 5.05 -3.19 13.76
CA ALA A 48 4.64 -3.96 14.93
C ALA A 48 3.96 -5.30 14.55
N HIS A 49 3.27 -5.34 13.41
CA HIS A 49 2.62 -6.56 12.93
C HIS A 49 3.48 -7.38 11.97
N GLY A 50 4.73 -6.99 11.74
CA GLY A 50 5.69 -7.72 10.90
C GLY A 50 5.31 -7.75 9.42
N PHE A 51 4.65 -6.70 8.93
CA PHE A 51 4.37 -6.55 7.50
C PHE A 51 5.51 -5.86 6.75
N VAL A 52 6.23 -4.99 7.45
CA VAL A 52 7.43 -4.36 6.92
C VAL A 52 8.56 -4.54 7.92
N GLU A 53 9.79 -4.55 7.41
CA GLU A 53 11.00 -4.55 8.22
C GLU A 53 11.91 -3.41 7.78
N ARG A 54 12.69 -2.88 8.72
CA ARG A 54 13.65 -1.81 8.46
C ARG A 54 15.02 -2.41 8.20
N THR A 55 15.57 -2.13 7.03
CA THR A 55 16.91 -2.55 6.64
C THR A 55 17.99 -1.71 7.32
N PRO A 56 19.25 -2.18 7.40
CA PRO A 56 20.34 -1.44 8.03
C PRO A 56 20.63 -0.07 7.38
N ASP A 57 20.33 0.09 6.09
CA ASP A 57 20.43 1.36 5.35
C ASP A 57 19.23 2.30 5.61
N GLY A 58 18.33 1.94 6.53
CA GLY A 58 17.23 2.79 6.99
C GLY A 58 16.00 2.79 6.09
N LYS A 59 15.91 1.86 5.13
CA LYS A 59 14.75 1.68 4.25
C LYS A 59 13.79 0.64 4.80
N TYR A 60 12.57 0.63 4.28
CA TYR A 60 11.57 -0.40 4.56
C TYR A 60 11.45 -1.36 3.40
N ILE A 61 11.27 -2.64 3.71
CA ILE A 61 10.97 -3.70 2.75
C ILE A 61 9.79 -4.53 3.22
N LEU A 62 9.10 -5.18 2.28
CA LEU A 62 8.00 -6.09 2.56
C LEU A 62 8.53 -7.42 3.08
N THR A 63 7.96 -7.88 4.19
CA THR A 63 8.16 -9.25 4.66
C THR A 63 7.40 -10.24 3.78
N ASP A 64 7.75 -11.52 3.85
CA ASP A 64 7.02 -12.55 3.10
C ASP A 64 5.56 -12.69 3.55
N LYS A 65 5.28 -12.43 4.83
CA LYS A 65 3.92 -12.30 5.37
C LYS A 65 3.12 -11.23 4.65
N ALA A 66 3.69 -10.05 4.44
CA ALA A 66 3.01 -8.99 3.71
C ALA A 66 2.76 -9.36 2.25
N LYS A 67 3.76 -9.93 1.57
CA LYS A 67 3.60 -10.37 0.17
C LYS A 67 2.46 -11.39 0.04
N GLN A 68 2.41 -12.39 0.92
CA GLN A 68 1.32 -13.38 0.93
C GLN A 68 -0.05 -12.74 1.19
N GLN A 69 -0.14 -11.83 2.16
CA GLN A 69 -1.40 -11.12 2.41
C GLN A 69 -1.84 -10.26 1.22
N LEU A 70 -0.91 -9.56 0.57
CA LEU A 70 -1.21 -8.79 -0.63
C LEU A 70 -1.74 -9.70 -1.74
N VAL A 71 -1.12 -10.85 -1.99
CA VAL A 71 -1.64 -11.82 -2.96
C VAL A 71 -3.05 -12.27 -2.59
N ASN A 72 -3.28 -12.68 -1.34
CA ASN A 72 -4.60 -13.16 -0.90
C ASN A 72 -5.70 -12.09 -0.98
N VAL A 73 -5.34 -10.82 -0.76
CA VAL A 73 -6.29 -9.70 -0.83
C VAL A 73 -6.55 -9.28 -2.27
N PHE A 74 -5.50 -9.13 -3.09
CA PHE A 74 -5.60 -8.51 -4.41
C PHE A 74 -5.89 -9.50 -5.55
N LEU A 75 -5.48 -10.77 -5.44
CA LEU A 75 -5.73 -11.76 -6.49
C LEU A 75 -7.23 -12.00 -6.76
N PRO A 76 -8.10 -12.10 -5.73
CA PRO A 76 -9.55 -12.15 -5.95
C PRO A 76 -10.12 -10.89 -6.60
N LEU A 77 -9.45 -9.74 -6.42
CA LEU A 77 -9.90 -8.45 -6.96
C LEU A 77 -9.65 -8.28 -8.46
N ILE A 78 -8.79 -9.12 -9.07
CA ILE A 78 -8.46 -9.05 -10.50
C ILE A 78 -9.72 -9.07 -11.38
N ARG A 79 -10.67 -9.95 -11.07
CA ARG A 79 -11.94 -10.05 -11.81
C ARG A 79 -12.74 -8.74 -11.78
N TYR A 80 -12.70 -8.02 -10.67
CA TYR A 80 -13.38 -6.72 -10.54
C TYR A 80 -12.61 -5.63 -11.27
N ILE A 81 -11.28 -5.66 -11.26
CA ILE A 81 -10.44 -4.75 -12.04
C ILE A 81 -10.75 -4.87 -13.54
N ASP A 82 -10.90 -6.09 -14.05
CA ASP A 82 -11.23 -6.29 -15.47
C ASP A 82 -12.63 -5.76 -15.82
N LYS A 83 -13.64 -6.02 -14.98
CA LYS A 83 -14.97 -5.41 -15.14
C LYS A 83 -14.94 -3.88 -15.11
N LEU A 84 -14.10 -3.29 -14.25
CA LEU A 84 -13.95 -1.84 -14.18
C LEU A 84 -13.33 -1.28 -15.47
N LYS A 85 -12.38 -1.98 -16.09
CA LYS A 85 -11.82 -1.59 -17.40
C LYS A 85 -12.88 -1.64 -18.50
N GLU A 86 -13.68 -2.71 -18.56
CA GLU A 86 -14.79 -2.83 -19.52
C GLU A 86 -15.79 -1.68 -19.36
N THR A 87 -16.14 -1.34 -18.11
CA THR A 87 -17.04 -0.23 -17.81
C THR A 87 -16.45 1.11 -18.24
N ALA A 88 -15.16 1.35 -17.99
CA ALA A 88 -14.47 2.58 -18.39
C ALA A 88 -14.49 2.78 -19.91
N ILE A 89 -14.35 1.70 -20.69
CA ILE A 89 -14.45 1.72 -22.16
C ILE A 89 -15.87 2.04 -22.63
N THR A 90 -16.89 1.64 -21.86
CA THR A 90 -18.30 1.86 -22.24
C THR A 90 -18.76 3.29 -21.94
N VAL A 91 -18.06 4.01 -21.06
CA VAL A 91 -18.39 5.37 -20.62
C VAL A 91 -17.58 6.44 -21.39
N SER A 92 -16.59 6.03 -22.20
CA SER A 92 -15.79 6.88 -23.10
C SER A 92 -16.31 6.85 -24.54
#